data_AF-A0A2E8G9X6-F1
#
_entry.id   AF-A0A2E8G9X6-F1
#
_cell.length_a   1.000
_cell.length_b   1.000
_cell.length_c   1.000
_cell.angle_alpha   90.00
_cell.angle_beta   90.00
_cell.angle_gamma   90.00
#
_symmetry.space_group_name_H-M   'P 1'
#
loop_
_entity.id
_entity.type
_entity.pdbx_description
1 polymer ?
#
loop_
_entity_poly.entity_id
_entity_poly.type
_entity_poly.pdbx_seq_one_letter_code
_entity_poly.pdbx_strand_id
1 'polypeptide(L)'
;MSWTNPQTGRRFPAALLLILCGGLLVSTTRAAPYTPDNDNTVLATLSDSQRALTPASPPQNEADALRLARAQIDYGRQQGAPRFLGYAQRTLRPFSQPPSPAVSLLWADIEQQRHHFTRARTRLTELLEQHPNQGQGWLMLANIERVQGQFDAARQACGNAANSLPPTTVVLCQASVQAMTGQHQRAYATLQSLADSPLVSDTTQSVWLQTLIAEMAIQQGEPERAQQALDAALALAPQDAYLRYLQNDLWLQQGHSDAVIADLKNWQDRDNALLRLAIAGKRSQHPQAEQWQQAYQQRLDAAELAGRTVHQREHARYLLQVVPSPTEALAVARDNWQQQKELTDLRLLLAAATAADNDAARATARDFIDTHGVHDAALQAHWPEAQP
;
A
#
# COMPACT_ATOMS: atom_id res chain seq x y z
N MET A 1 20.93 62.81 20.25
CA MET A 1 21.70 63.40 19.14
C MET A 1 20.71 63.94 18.12
N SER A 2 20.60 65.27 18.03
CA SER A 2 19.64 65.97 17.19
C SER A 2 20.14 66.11 15.75
N TRP A 3 19.42 65.56 14.79
CA TRP A 3 19.63 65.84 13.37
C TRP A 3 18.73 67.01 12.95
N THR A 4 19.35 68.11 12.50
CA THR A 4 18.69 69.28 11.93
C THR A 4 18.79 69.26 10.41
N ASN A 5 17.65 69.29 9.72
CA ASN A 5 17.58 69.40 8.26
C ASN A 5 17.85 70.86 7.82
N PRO A 6 18.84 71.16 6.94
CA PRO A 6 19.28 72.54 6.71
C PRO A 6 18.39 73.44 5.82
N GLN A 7 17.24 72.98 5.33
CA GLN A 7 16.52 73.71 4.26
C GLN A 7 15.18 74.35 4.61
N THR A 8 14.58 74.14 5.79
CA THR A 8 13.20 74.67 6.03
C THR A 8 12.89 75.24 7.41
N GLY A 9 13.82 75.25 8.38
CA GLY A 9 13.71 76.06 9.61
C GLY A 9 12.43 75.91 10.47
N ARG A 10 11.61 74.87 10.27
CA ARG A 10 10.34 74.68 10.98
C ARG A 10 10.42 73.49 11.95
N ARG A 11 10.11 73.75 13.22
CA ARG A 11 9.89 72.73 14.26
C ARG A 11 8.47 72.19 14.14
N PHE A 12 8.31 70.89 13.89
CA PHE A 12 7.01 70.22 14.02
C PHE A 12 6.95 69.48 15.36
N PRO A 13 5.85 69.60 16.13
CA PRO A 13 5.70 68.94 17.42
C PRO A 13 5.49 67.42 17.23
N ALA A 14 6.03 66.66 18.17
CA ALA A 14 5.92 65.21 18.25
C ALA A 14 4.45 64.78 18.37
N ALA A 15 3.94 64.11 17.34
CA ALA A 15 2.74 63.30 17.44
C ALA A 15 3.17 61.85 17.73
N LEU A 16 2.84 61.36 18.93
CA LEU A 16 2.93 59.95 19.28
C LEU A 16 2.07 59.13 18.30
N LEU A 17 2.72 58.34 17.45
CA LEU A 17 2.07 57.22 16.76
C LEU A 17 2.34 55.95 17.59
N LEU A 18 1.34 55.59 18.40
CA LEU A 18 1.20 54.26 18.99
C LEU A 18 1.07 53.25 17.85
N ILE A 19 2.16 52.55 17.53
CA ILE A 19 2.14 51.38 16.67
C ILE A 19 1.49 50.26 17.50
N LEU A 20 0.19 50.05 17.29
CA LEU A 20 -0.51 48.87 17.77
C LEU A 20 0.04 47.66 17.02
N CYS A 21 0.98 46.94 17.61
CA CYS A 21 1.34 45.58 17.21
C CYS A 21 0.14 44.67 17.52
N GLY A 22 -0.86 44.68 16.63
CA GLY A 22 -1.91 43.68 16.60
C GLY A 22 -1.28 42.35 16.18
N GLY A 23 -0.91 41.53 17.17
CA GLY A 23 -0.55 40.14 16.93
C GLY A 23 -1.72 39.44 16.24
N LEU A 24 -1.54 39.11 14.96
CA LEU A 24 -2.38 38.16 14.25
C LEU A 24 -2.16 36.79 14.91
N LEU A 25 -2.90 36.53 15.98
CA LEU A 25 -3.18 35.19 16.45
C LEU A 25 -3.98 34.50 15.36
N VAL A 26 -3.27 33.83 14.46
CA VAL A 26 -3.88 32.85 13.54
C VAL A 26 -4.40 31.74 14.44
N SER A 27 -5.67 31.87 14.82
CA SER A 27 -6.40 30.84 15.53
C SER A 27 -6.63 29.74 14.51
N THR A 28 -5.80 28.69 14.53
CA THR A 28 -6.09 27.46 13.81
C THR A 28 -7.30 26.83 14.50
N THR A 29 -8.51 27.23 14.09
CA THR A 29 -9.75 26.58 14.51
C THR A 29 -9.77 25.18 13.89
N ARG A 30 -9.12 24.21 14.55
CA ARG A 30 -9.42 22.81 14.33
C ARG A 30 -10.80 22.59 14.91
N ALA A 31 -11.82 22.57 14.05
CA ALA A 31 -13.16 22.18 14.47
C ALA A 31 -13.05 20.81 15.16
N ALA A 32 -13.55 20.71 16.39
CA ALA A 32 -13.58 19.45 17.12
C ALA A 32 -14.40 18.43 16.31
N PRO A 33 -14.03 17.13 16.31
CA PRO A 33 -14.85 16.09 15.68
C PRO A 33 -16.30 16.18 16.17
N TYR A 34 -17.25 16.19 15.23
CA TYR A 34 -18.66 16.25 15.58
C TYR A 34 -19.06 14.99 16.35
N THR A 35 -19.55 15.18 17.57
CA THR A 35 -20.14 14.12 18.39
C THR A 35 -21.65 14.33 18.36
N PRO A 36 -22.45 13.37 17.85
CA PRO A 36 -23.90 13.48 17.91
C PRO A 36 -24.41 13.63 19.33
N ASP A 37 -25.43 14.48 19.51
CA ASP A 37 -26.08 14.66 20.81
C ASP A 37 -26.94 13.45 21.22
N ASN A 38 -27.26 12.55 20.28
CA ASN A 38 -28.04 11.34 20.50
C ASN A 38 -27.85 10.30 19.38
N ASP A 39 -28.34 9.08 19.63
CA ASP A 39 -28.22 7.91 18.75
C ASP A 39 -29.09 7.96 17.47
N ASN A 40 -30.01 8.93 17.36
CA ASN A 40 -30.88 9.06 16.17
C ASN A 40 -30.24 9.87 15.04
N THR A 41 -29.09 10.49 15.29
CA THR A 41 -28.37 11.26 14.26
C THR A 41 -27.73 10.32 13.25
N VAL A 42 -28.21 10.37 12.00
CA VAL A 42 -27.63 9.60 10.91
C VAL A 42 -26.26 10.19 10.53
N LEU A 43 -25.20 9.52 10.96
CA LEU A 43 -23.81 9.89 10.62
C LEU A 43 -23.39 9.46 9.21
N ALA A 44 -23.94 8.34 8.72
CA ALA A 44 -23.65 7.81 7.40
C ALA A 44 -24.76 6.86 6.93
N THR A 45 -25.05 6.86 5.64
CA THR A 45 -25.92 5.88 4.99
C THR A 45 -25.06 4.90 4.21
N LEU A 46 -25.20 3.61 4.49
CA LEU A 46 -24.48 2.56 3.79
C LEU A 46 -25.11 2.27 2.43
N SER A 47 -24.27 1.95 1.43
CA SER A 47 -24.76 1.44 0.15
C SER A 47 -25.43 0.06 0.30
N ASP A 48 -26.22 -0.35 -0.69
CA ASP A 48 -26.84 -1.68 -0.71
C ASP A 48 -25.81 -2.81 -0.59
N SER A 49 -24.67 -2.65 -1.29
CA SER A 49 -23.55 -3.59 -1.20
C SER A 49 -22.97 -3.67 0.21
N GLN A 50 -22.79 -2.53 0.89
CA GLN A 50 -22.30 -2.49 2.26
C GLN A 50 -23.29 -3.10 3.25
N ARG A 51 -24.59 -2.86 3.07
CA ARG A 51 -25.66 -3.47 3.87
C ARG A 51 -25.69 -4.99 3.70
N ALA A 52 -25.57 -5.48 2.48
CA ALA A 52 -25.51 -6.92 2.20
C ALA A 52 -24.31 -7.61 2.88
N LEU A 53 -23.19 -6.90 3.03
CA LEU A 53 -21.98 -7.38 3.71
C LEU A 53 -22.04 -7.27 5.23
N THR A 54 -23.07 -6.64 5.80
CA THR A 54 -23.23 -6.45 7.24
C THR A 54 -24.64 -6.84 7.69
N PRO A 55 -25.06 -8.11 7.45
CA PRO A 55 -26.40 -8.55 7.82
C PRO A 55 -26.62 -8.44 9.33
N ALA A 56 -27.85 -8.09 9.71
CA ALA A 56 -28.26 -7.94 11.11
C ALA A 56 -28.13 -9.27 11.88
N SER A 57 -28.46 -10.38 11.22
CA SER A 57 -28.33 -11.72 11.78
C SER A 57 -27.07 -12.41 11.25
N PRO A 58 -26.25 -13.05 12.10
CA PRO A 58 -25.08 -13.80 11.66
C PRO A 58 -25.49 -15.06 10.89
N PRO A 59 -24.64 -15.56 9.97
CA PRO A 59 -24.86 -16.84 9.30
C PRO A 59 -24.98 -17.99 10.30
N GLN A 60 -25.91 -18.92 10.04
CA GLN A 60 -26.20 -20.05 10.93
C GLN A 60 -25.41 -21.31 10.58
N ASN A 61 -24.89 -21.41 9.35
CA ASN A 61 -24.10 -22.54 8.88
C ASN A 61 -22.77 -22.08 8.27
N GLU A 62 -21.82 -23.00 8.18
CA GLU A 62 -20.46 -22.69 7.71
C GLU A 62 -20.43 -22.24 6.25
N ALA A 63 -21.22 -22.84 5.37
CA ALA A 63 -21.22 -22.51 3.94
C ALA A 63 -21.63 -21.04 3.68
N ASP A 64 -22.65 -20.55 4.38
CA ASP A 64 -23.08 -19.15 4.31
C ASP A 64 -22.05 -18.21 4.97
N ALA A 65 -21.42 -18.65 6.07
CA ALA A 65 -20.36 -17.90 6.73
C ALA A 65 -19.13 -17.73 5.82
N LEU A 66 -18.69 -18.80 5.15
CA LEU A 66 -17.59 -18.76 4.19
C LEU A 66 -17.90 -17.81 3.03
N ARG A 67 -19.12 -17.88 2.46
CA ARG A 67 -19.53 -17.00 1.36
C ARG A 67 -19.53 -15.53 1.77
N LEU A 68 -20.11 -15.21 2.93
CA LEU A 68 -20.16 -13.86 3.45
C LEU A 68 -18.75 -13.34 3.81
N ALA A 69 -17.94 -14.15 4.49
CA ALA A 69 -16.58 -13.76 4.86
C ALA A 69 -15.70 -13.53 3.63
N ARG A 70 -15.80 -14.36 2.58
CA ARG A 70 -15.10 -14.13 1.32
C ARG A 70 -15.52 -12.81 0.69
N ALA A 71 -16.82 -12.54 0.59
CA ALA A 71 -17.33 -11.28 0.04
C ALA A 71 -16.90 -10.06 0.86
N GLN A 72 -16.84 -10.18 2.18
CA GLN A 72 -16.32 -9.13 3.07
C GLN A 72 -14.83 -8.87 2.82
N ILE A 73 -14.01 -9.93 2.73
CA ILE A 73 -12.57 -9.81 2.44
C ILE A 73 -12.35 -9.15 1.08
N ASP A 74 -13.03 -9.64 0.04
CA ASP A 74 -12.86 -9.13 -1.32
C ASP A 74 -13.31 -7.67 -1.44
N TYR A 75 -14.43 -7.30 -0.81
CA TYR A 75 -14.86 -5.91 -0.74
C TYR A 75 -13.86 -5.03 0.02
N GLY A 76 -13.33 -5.52 1.15
CA GLY A 76 -12.29 -4.84 1.92
C GLY A 76 -11.05 -4.56 1.07
N ARG A 77 -10.59 -5.54 0.29
CA ARG A 77 -9.46 -5.42 -0.64
C ARG A 77 -9.74 -4.40 -1.74
N GLN A 78 -10.89 -4.50 -2.40
CA GLN A 78 -11.26 -3.59 -3.50
C GLN A 78 -11.36 -2.14 -3.04
N GLN A 79 -11.97 -1.89 -1.88
CA GLN A 79 -12.22 -0.54 -1.38
C GLN A 79 -11.08 0.03 -0.52
N GLY A 80 -10.04 -0.75 -0.21
CA GLY A 80 -9.02 -0.35 0.77
C GLY A 80 -9.61 -0.13 2.17
N ALA A 81 -10.62 -0.93 2.55
CA ALA A 81 -11.42 -0.73 3.75
C ALA A 81 -11.17 -1.86 4.78
N PRO A 82 -10.13 -1.75 5.64
CA PRO A 82 -9.72 -2.83 6.54
C PRO A 82 -10.79 -3.25 7.57
N ARG A 83 -11.80 -2.40 7.82
CA ARG A 83 -12.95 -2.74 8.67
C ARG A 83 -13.67 -4.03 8.26
N PHE A 84 -13.70 -4.33 6.95
CA PHE A 84 -14.36 -5.54 6.45
C PHE A 84 -13.60 -6.82 6.81
N LEU A 85 -12.29 -6.75 7.06
CA LEU A 85 -11.55 -7.87 7.63
C LEU A 85 -12.05 -8.19 9.04
N GLY A 86 -12.35 -7.17 9.85
CA GLY A 86 -12.98 -7.36 11.16
C GLY A 86 -14.38 -7.99 11.07
N TYR A 87 -15.16 -7.63 10.05
CA TYR A 87 -16.45 -8.28 9.80
C TYR A 87 -16.28 -9.75 9.41
N ALA A 88 -15.33 -10.06 8.53
CA ALA A 88 -15.01 -11.44 8.16
C ALA A 88 -14.57 -12.28 9.37
N GLN A 89 -13.74 -11.73 10.26
CA GLN A 89 -13.38 -12.39 11.51
C GLN A 89 -14.60 -12.72 12.38
N ARG A 90 -15.52 -11.75 12.55
CA ARG A 90 -16.76 -11.96 13.30
C ARG A 90 -17.63 -13.06 12.65
N THR A 91 -17.72 -13.05 11.32
CA THR A 91 -18.47 -14.04 10.54
C THR A 91 -17.90 -15.46 10.73
N LEU A 92 -16.57 -15.62 10.75
CA LEU A 92 -15.92 -16.93 10.83
C LEU A 92 -15.77 -17.48 12.26
N ARG A 93 -15.79 -16.60 13.28
CA ARG A 93 -15.52 -16.97 14.68
C ARG A 93 -16.32 -18.18 15.18
N PRO A 94 -17.63 -18.35 14.90
CA PRO A 94 -18.39 -19.50 15.37
C PRO A 94 -17.89 -20.86 14.81
N PHE A 95 -17.19 -20.85 13.67
CA PHE A 95 -16.76 -22.05 12.94
C PHE A 95 -15.25 -22.31 13.10
N SER A 96 -14.62 -21.75 14.13
CA SER A 96 -13.16 -21.74 14.27
C SER A 96 -12.59 -22.83 15.19
N GLN A 97 -13.41 -23.73 15.74
CA GLN A 97 -12.99 -24.72 16.75
C GLN A 97 -13.73 -26.08 16.60
N PRO A 98 -13.11 -27.10 16.00
CA PRO A 98 -11.96 -26.98 15.09
C PRO A 98 -12.38 -26.33 13.75
N PRO A 99 -11.49 -25.58 13.09
CA PRO A 99 -11.81 -24.99 11.80
C PRO A 99 -11.75 -26.04 10.67
N SER A 100 -12.65 -25.93 9.69
CA SER A 100 -12.49 -26.64 8.42
C SER A 100 -11.31 -26.07 7.62
N PRO A 101 -10.79 -26.80 6.60
CA PRO A 101 -9.77 -26.26 5.70
C PRO A 101 -10.13 -24.92 5.06
N ALA A 102 -11.40 -24.74 4.68
CA ALA A 102 -11.88 -23.50 4.08
C ALA A 102 -11.89 -22.34 5.09
N VAL A 103 -12.31 -22.60 6.34
CA VAL A 103 -12.26 -21.61 7.42
C VAL A 103 -10.80 -21.23 7.75
N SER A 104 -9.90 -22.21 7.80
CA SER A 104 -8.47 -21.98 8.03
C SER A 104 -7.83 -21.11 6.93
N LEU A 105 -8.16 -21.35 5.66
CA LEU A 105 -7.68 -20.51 4.56
C LEU A 105 -8.17 -19.06 4.67
N LEU A 106 -9.45 -18.84 5.01
CA LEU A 106 -9.96 -17.47 5.16
C LEU A 106 -9.34 -16.75 6.36
N TRP A 107 -9.11 -17.45 7.47
CA TRP A 107 -8.37 -16.86 8.59
C TRP A 107 -6.93 -16.51 8.22
N ALA A 108 -6.23 -17.36 7.47
CA ALA A 108 -4.89 -17.07 6.98
C ALA A 108 -4.87 -15.86 6.04
N ASP A 109 -5.89 -15.70 5.18
CA ASP A 109 -6.03 -14.54 4.27
C ASP A 109 -6.22 -13.24 5.07
N ILE A 110 -7.09 -13.27 6.09
CA ILE A 110 -7.27 -12.14 7.01
C ILE A 110 -5.98 -11.83 7.77
N GLU A 111 -5.31 -12.84 8.31
CA GLU A 111 -4.07 -12.67 9.07
C GLU A 111 -2.96 -12.10 8.18
N GLN A 112 -2.81 -12.57 6.95
CA GLN A 112 -1.88 -12.02 5.96
C GLN A 112 -2.19 -10.54 5.65
N GLN A 113 -3.44 -10.20 5.35
CA GLN A 113 -3.83 -8.81 5.02
C GLN A 113 -3.70 -7.84 6.20
N ARG A 114 -3.69 -8.36 7.43
CA ARG A 114 -3.44 -7.57 8.64
C ARG A 114 -1.96 -7.58 9.05
N HIS A 115 -1.07 -8.07 8.18
CA HIS A 115 0.36 -8.24 8.44
C HIS A 115 0.67 -9.12 9.67
N HIS A 116 -0.26 -9.97 10.10
CA HIS A 116 -0.03 -11.00 11.13
C HIS A 116 0.62 -12.24 10.52
N PHE A 117 1.74 -12.06 9.80
CA PHE A 117 2.38 -13.09 8.99
C PHE A 117 2.76 -14.33 9.80
N THR A 118 3.27 -14.17 11.02
CA THR A 118 3.60 -15.30 11.91
C THR A 118 2.38 -16.18 12.19
N ARG A 119 1.24 -15.56 12.49
CA ARG A 119 -0.01 -16.30 12.76
C ARG A 119 -0.53 -17.00 11.50
N ALA A 120 -0.50 -16.31 10.37
CA ALA A 120 -0.90 -16.86 9.08
C ALA A 120 -0.02 -18.06 8.70
N ARG A 121 1.30 -17.95 8.89
CA ARG A 121 2.26 -19.05 8.68
C ARG A 121 1.90 -20.25 9.54
N THR A 122 1.79 -20.09 10.86
CA THR A 122 1.45 -21.19 11.78
C THR A 122 0.16 -21.89 11.34
N ARG A 123 -0.89 -21.13 11.05
CA ARG A 123 -2.17 -21.67 10.60
C ARG A 123 -2.07 -22.45 9.30
N LEU A 124 -1.32 -21.92 8.32
CA LEU A 124 -1.13 -22.59 7.04
C LEU A 124 -0.27 -23.85 7.19
N THR A 125 0.77 -23.82 8.00
CA THR A 125 1.59 -25.01 8.28
C THR A 125 0.74 -26.12 8.91
N GLU A 126 -0.04 -25.82 9.95
CA GLU A 126 -0.96 -26.79 10.58
C GLU A 126 -1.99 -27.36 9.59
N LEU A 127 -2.54 -26.51 8.72
CA LEU A 127 -3.47 -26.92 7.67
C LEU A 127 -2.81 -27.88 6.66
N LEU A 128 -1.59 -27.55 6.22
CA LEU A 128 -0.90 -28.25 5.14
C LEU A 128 -0.27 -29.57 5.61
N GLU A 129 0.01 -29.72 6.90
CA GLU A 129 0.36 -31.01 7.51
C GLU A 129 -0.78 -32.03 7.38
N GLN A 130 -2.03 -31.58 7.54
CA GLN A 130 -3.22 -32.43 7.46
C GLN A 130 -3.75 -32.57 6.02
N HIS A 131 -3.56 -31.54 5.21
CA HIS A 131 -4.08 -31.44 3.85
C HIS A 131 -2.96 -31.05 2.85
N PRO A 132 -2.00 -31.95 2.57
CA PRO A 132 -0.83 -31.63 1.73
C PRO A 132 -1.18 -31.31 0.27
N ASN A 133 -2.37 -31.69 -0.20
CA ASN A 133 -2.87 -31.35 -1.54
C ASN A 133 -3.64 -30.01 -1.59
N GLN A 134 -3.57 -29.20 -0.53
CA GLN A 134 -4.27 -27.91 -0.50
C GLN A 134 -3.45 -26.81 -1.20
N GLY A 135 -3.50 -26.80 -2.54
CA GLY A 135 -2.72 -25.89 -3.38
C GLY A 135 -2.83 -24.41 -3.05
N GLN A 136 -4.04 -23.91 -2.78
CA GLN A 136 -4.23 -22.52 -2.36
C GLN A 136 -3.50 -22.20 -1.05
N GLY A 137 -3.44 -23.16 -0.11
CA GLY A 137 -2.69 -23.00 1.13
C GLY A 137 -1.20 -22.89 0.88
N TRP A 138 -0.65 -23.72 -0.02
CA TRP A 138 0.75 -23.62 -0.43
C TRP A 138 1.08 -22.30 -1.12
N LEU A 139 0.21 -21.76 -1.99
CA LEU A 139 0.41 -20.44 -2.60
C LEU A 139 0.41 -19.31 -1.57
N MET A 140 -0.51 -19.36 -0.60
CA MET A 140 -0.55 -18.37 0.48
C MET A 140 0.70 -18.43 1.36
N LEU A 141 1.15 -19.64 1.69
CA LEU A 141 2.38 -19.83 2.45
C LEU A 141 3.59 -19.31 1.65
N ALA A 142 3.69 -19.63 0.36
CA ALA A 142 4.74 -19.14 -0.51
C ALA A 142 4.78 -17.60 -0.55
N ASN A 143 3.61 -16.96 -0.65
CA ASN A 143 3.53 -15.50 -0.61
C ASN A 143 3.97 -14.94 0.75
N ILE A 144 3.53 -15.52 1.87
CA ILE A 144 3.96 -15.09 3.22
C ILE A 144 5.47 -15.22 3.38
N GLU A 145 6.05 -16.34 2.97
CA GLU A 145 7.50 -16.52 3.04
C GLU A 145 8.23 -15.51 2.15
N ARG A 146 7.73 -15.27 0.93
CA ARG A 146 8.29 -14.28 0.00
C ARG A 146 8.28 -12.87 0.60
N VAL A 147 7.14 -12.43 1.14
CA VAL A 147 7.02 -11.06 1.70
C VAL A 147 7.83 -10.90 2.99
N GLN A 148 8.17 -11.99 3.68
CA GLN A 148 9.07 -11.96 4.84
C GLN A 148 10.56 -12.16 4.47
N GLY A 149 10.89 -12.22 3.17
CA GLY A 149 12.25 -12.41 2.67
C GLY A 149 12.80 -13.83 2.78
N GLN A 150 11.95 -14.82 3.09
CA GLN A 150 12.30 -16.24 3.20
C GLN A 150 12.19 -16.91 1.83
N PHE A 151 12.99 -16.46 0.86
CA PHE A 151 12.83 -16.84 -0.55
C PHE A 151 13.02 -18.34 -0.82
N ASP A 152 13.87 -19.03 -0.05
CA ASP A 152 14.05 -20.48 -0.18
C ASP A 152 12.81 -21.26 0.29
N ALA A 153 12.24 -20.87 1.42
CA ALA A 153 11.00 -21.43 1.92
C ALA A 153 9.82 -21.13 0.96
N ALA A 154 9.77 -19.91 0.43
CA ALA A 154 8.77 -19.53 -0.57
C ALA A 154 8.83 -20.40 -1.82
N ARG A 155 10.04 -20.63 -2.34
CA ARG A 155 10.29 -21.50 -3.50
C ARG A 155 9.90 -22.96 -3.24
N GLN A 156 10.20 -23.48 -2.04
CA GLN A 156 9.75 -24.82 -1.64
C GLN A 156 8.22 -24.91 -1.57
N ALA A 157 7.56 -23.91 -0.98
CA ALA A 157 6.10 -23.86 -0.93
C ALA A 157 5.46 -23.79 -2.32
N CYS A 158 6.01 -22.99 -3.26
CA CYS A 158 5.57 -23.01 -4.65
C CYS A 158 5.73 -24.41 -5.28
N GLY A 159 6.85 -25.11 -4.99
CA GLY A 159 7.09 -26.48 -5.45
C GLY A 159 6.06 -27.47 -4.93
N ASN A 160 5.71 -27.41 -3.64
CA ASN A 160 4.69 -28.26 -3.05
C ASN A 160 3.29 -28.00 -3.64
N ALA A 161 3.01 -26.75 -4.04
CA ALA A 161 1.76 -26.40 -4.71
C ALA A 161 1.55 -27.16 -6.03
N ALA A 162 2.63 -27.60 -6.70
CA ALA A 162 2.58 -28.34 -7.96
C ALA A 162 1.87 -29.71 -7.85
N ASN A 163 1.71 -30.26 -6.65
CA ASN A 163 0.95 -31.49 -6.44
C ASN A 163 -0.55 -31.35 -6.71
N SER A 164 -1.07 -30.11 -6.77
CA SER A 164 -2.52 -29.84 -6.82
C SER A 164 -2.92 -28.66 -7.72
N LEU A 165 -1.96 -27.92 -8.26
CA LEU A 165 -2.20 -26.74 -9.09
C LEU A 165 -1.67 -26.92 -10.52
N PRO A 166 -2.26 -26.20 -11.50
CA PRO A 166 -1.75 -26.15 -12.86
C PRO A 166 -0.27 -25.73 -12.91
N PRO A 167 0.53 -26.29 -13.84
CA PRO A 167 1.93 -25.90 -14.01
C PRO A 167 2.13 -24.39 -14.23
N THR A 168 1.20 -23.74 -14.94
CA THR A 168 1.24 -22.29 -15.16
C THR A 168 1.17 -21.51 -13.84
N THR A 169 0.27 -21.90 -12.93
CA THR A 169 0.16 -21.30 -11.59
C THR A 169 1.46 -21.43 -10.79
N VAL A 170 2.12 -22.59 -10.87
CA VAL A 170 3.39 -22.84 -10.19
C VAL A 170 4.50 -21.96 -10.78
N VAL A 171 4.55 -21.80 -12.09
CA VAL A 171 5.49 -20.90 -12.77
C VAL A 171 5.30 -19.45 -12.31
N LEU A 172 4.06 -18.95 -12.24
CA LEU A 172 3.77 -17.60 -11.73
C LEU A 172 4.21 -17.45 -10.26
N CYS A 173 3.95 -18.46 -9.42
CA CYS A 173 4.43 -18.47 -8.02
C CYS A 173 5.95 -18.37 -7.95
N GLN A 174 6.67 -19.23 -8.68
CA GLN A 174 8.13 -19.23 -8.72
C GLN A 174 8.70 -17.91 -9.24
N ALA A 175 8.11 -17.36 -10.31
CA ALA A 175 8.53 -16.09 -10.88
C ALA A 175 8.40 -14.94 -9.87
N SER A 176 7.31 -14.91 -9.08
CA SER A 176 7.14 -13.90 -8.02
C SER A 176 8.26 -13.95 -6.97
N VAL A 177 8.74 -15.14 -6.60
CA VAL A 177 9.88 -15.31 -5.70
C VAL A 177 11.18 -14.86 -6.37
N GLN A 178 11.38 -15.27 -7.62
CA GLN A 178 12.59 -14.96 -8.39
C GLN A 178 12.75 -13.45 -8.64
N ALA A 179 11.66 -12.69 -8.68
CA ALA A 179 11.67 -11.22 -8.81
C ALA A 179 12.54 -10.54 -7.76
N MET A 180 12.62 -11.10 -6.55
CA MET A 180 13.39 -10.57 -5.42
C MET A 180 14.76 -11.23 -5.27
N THR A 181 15.27 -11.88 -6.31
CA THR A 181 16.55 -12.59 -6.27
C THR A 181 17.38 -12.33 -7.53
N GLY A 182 18.63 -12.81 -7.55
CA GLY A 182 19.49 -12.81 -8.73
C GLY A 182 18.93 -13.57 -9.96
N GLN A 183 17.76 -14.22 -9.85
CA GLN A 183 17.06 -14.90 -10.94
C GLN A 183 16.04 -14.02 -11.67
N HIS A 184 15.89 -12.75 -11.27
CA HIS A 184 14.87 -11.84 -11.79
C HIS A 184 14.82 -11.77 -13.34
N GLN A 185 15.96 -11.60 -14.03
CA GLN A 185 16.01 -11.54 -15.51
C GLN A 185 15.44 -12.81 -16.17
N ARG A 186 15.79 -13.99 -15.62
CA ARG A 186 15.29 -15.27 -16.12
C ARG A 186 13.79 -15.41 -15.89
N ALA A 187 13.31 -15.01 -14.72
CA ALA A 187 11.89 -15.02 -14.41
C ALA A 187 11.11 -14.14 -15.39
N TYR A 188 11.61 -12.92 -15.63
CA TYR A 188 10.97 -11.99 -16.55
C TYR A 188 10.86 -12.58 -17.96
N ALA A 189 11.96 -13.08 -18.53
CA ALA A 189 11.94 -13.74 -19.84
C ALA A 189 10.97 -14.94 -19.90
N THR A 190 10.87 -15.70 -18.81
CA THR A 190 9.93 -16.84 -18.70
C THR A 190 8.48 -16.36 -18.76
N LEU A 191 8.14 -15.28 -18.04
CA LEU A 191 6.78 -14.73 -18.04
C LEU A 191 6.40 -14.15 -19.41
N GLN A 192 7.33 -13.51 -20.09
CA GLN A 192 7.10 -13.02 -21.45
C GLN A 192 6.79 -14.15 -22.42
N SER A 193 7.61 -15.21 -22.42
CA SER A 193 7.35 -16.40 -23.23
C SER A 193 6.02 -17.07 -22.86
N LEU A 194 5.61 -17.02 -21.59
CA LEU A 194 4.33 -17.57 -21.16
C LEU A 194 3.15 -16.74 -21.69
N ALA A 195 3.28 -15.41 -21.73
CA ALA A 195 2.27 -14.49 -22.25
C ALA A 195 2.05 -14.65 -23.77
N ASP A 196 3.09 -15.05 -24.51
CA ASP A 196 3.00 -15.34 -25.95
C ASP A 196 2.46 -16.75 -26.24
N SER A 197 2.18 -17.56 -25.20
CA SER A 197 1.72 -18.94 -25.33
C SER A 197 0.22 -19.09 -25.08
N PRO A 198 -0.44 -20.11 -25.66
CA PRO A 198 -1.85 -20.42 -25.37
C PRO A 198 -2.04 -21.14 -24.02
N LEU A 199 -0.99 -21.29 -23.20
CA LEU A 199 -1.04 -22.08 -21.96
C LEU A 199 -1.81 -21.37 -20.84
N VAL A 200 -1.85 -20.04 -20.86
CA VAL A 200 -2.64 -19.25 -19.92
C VAL A 200 -3.99 -18.98 -20.53
N SER A 201 -5.04 -19.49 -19.88
CA SER A 201 -6.40 -19.53 -20.44
C SER A 201 -7.46 -18.95 -19.52
N ASP A 202 -7.23 -18.89 -18.20
CA ASP A 202 -8.16 -18.26 -17.27
C ASP A 202 -7.81 -16.80 -17.00
N THR A 203 -8.85 -15.97 -16.83
CA THR A 203 -8.72 -14.53 -16.61
C THR A 203 -7.87 -14.20 -15.39
N THR A 204 -7.96 -14.97 -14.31
CA THR A 204 -7.22 -14.72 -13.07
C THR A 204 -5.72 -14.93 -13.26
N GLN A 205 -5.31 -16.00 -13.94
CA GLN A 205 -3.92 -16.23 -14.31
C GLN A 205 -3.42 -15.17 -15.29
N SER A 206 -4.22 -14.77 -16.28
CA SER A 206 -3.84 -13.70 -17.20
C SER A 206 -3.58 -12.38 -16.48
N VAL A 207 -4.45 -11.99 -15.54
CA VAL A 207 -4.26 -10.80 -14.70
C VAL A 207 -2.98 -10.93 -13.87
N TRP A 208 -2.77 -12.07 -13.21
CA TRP A 208 -1.57 -12.28 -12.39
C TRP A 208 -0.28 -12.25 -13.21
N LEU A 209 -0.27 -12.93 -14.37
CA LEU A 209 0.85 -12.92 -15.30
C LEU A 209 1.20 -11.50 -15.75
N GLN A 210 0.22 -10.74 -16.21
CA GLN A 210 0.43 -9.35 -16.67
C GLN A 210 0.85 -8.44 -15.51
N THR A 211 0.36 -8.68 -14.29
CA THR A 211 0.82 -7.97 -13.09
C THR A 211 2.31 -8.20 -12.84
N LEU A 212 2.76 -9.46 -12.85
CA LEU A 212 4.18 -9.78 -12.65
C LEU A 212 5.07 -9.23 -13.78
N ILE A 213 4.59 -9.25 -15.03
CA ILE A 213 5.30 -8.64 -16.16
C ILE A 213 5.44 -7.12 -15.93
N ALA A 214 4.38 -6.45 -15.49
CA ALA A 214 4.41 -5.02 -15.19
C ALA A 214 5.39 -4.69 -14.06
N GLU A 215 5.31 -5.39 -12.94
CA GLU A 215 6.22 -5.21 -11.79
C GLU A 215 7.69 -5.41 -12.19
N MET A 216 7.98 -6.47 -12.96
CA MET A 216 9.33 -6.75 -13.41
C MET A 216 9.82 -5.76 -14.46
N ALA A 217 8.95 -5.27 -15.35
CA ALA A 217 9.28 -4.21 -16.29
C ALA A 217 9.63 -2.91 -15.55
N ILE A 218 8.88 -2.55 -14.50
CA ILE A 218 9.19 -1.41 -13.61
C ILE A 218 10.55 -1.62 -12.95
N GLN A 219 10.84 -2.83 -12.46
CA GLN A 219 12.12 -3.18 -11.84
C GLN A 219 13.30 -3.08 -12.82
N GLN A 220 13.09 -3.36 -14.11
CA GLN A 220 14.09 -3.22 -15.17
C GLN A 220 14.24 -1.79 -15.72
N GLY A 221 13.34 -0.87 -15.35
CA GLY A 221 13.32 0.47 -15.94
C GLY A 221 12.79 0.48 -17.38
N GLU A 222 11.83 -0.39 -17.69
CA GLU A 222 11.15 -0.50 -19.00
C GLU A 222 9.70 0.02 -18.90
N PRO A 223 9.49 1.35 -18.77
CA PRO A 223 8.18 1.89 -18.44
C PRO A 223 7.13 1.68 -19.54
N GLU A 224 7.50 1.66 -20.83
CA GLU A 224 6.52 1.39 -21.90
C GLU A 224 6.00 -0.05 -21.82
N ARG A 225 6.88 -1.02 -21.55
CA ARG A 225 6.50 -2.43 -21.37
C ARG A 225 5.68 -2.63 -20.10
N ALA A 226 6.03 -1.92 -19.04
CA ALA A 226 5.23 -1.89 -17.81
C ALA A 226 3.80 -1.40 -18.08
N GLN A 227 3.66 -0.28 -18.79
CA GLN A 227 2.35 0.28 -19.12
C GLN A 227 1.52 -0.67 -20.00
N GLN A 228 2.13 -1.30 -21.01
CA GLN A 228 1.42 -2.27 -21.86
C GLN A 228 0.85 -3.45 -21.05
N ALA A 229 1.63 -3.99 -20.11
CA ALA A 229 1.18 -5.07 -19.25
C ALA A 229 0.09 -4.62 -18.27
N LEU A 230 0.20 -3.40 -17.72
CA LEU A 230 -0.84 -2.80 -16.89
C LEU A 230 -2.15 -2.59 -17.66
N ASP A 231 -2.08 -2.08 -18.89
CA ASP A 231 -3.25 -1.88 -19.75
C ASP A 231 -3.95 -3.22 -20.03
N ALA A 232 -3.18 -4.27 -20.32
CA ALA A 232 -3.70 -5.62 -20.53
C ALA A 232 -4.37 -6.18 -19.26
N ALA A 233 -3.75 -6.00 -18.09
CA ALA A 233 -4.30 -6.45 -16.82
C ALA A 233 -5.58 -5.68 -16.41
N LEU A 234 -5.58 -4.36 -16.57
CA LEU A 234 -6.72 -3.49 -16.24
C LEU A 234 -7.88 -3.65 -17.22
N ALA A 235 -7.64 -4.02 -18.47
CA ALA A 235 -8.71 -4.39 -19.39
C ALA A 235 -9.50 -5.62 -18.88
N LEU A 236 -8.81 -6.57 -18.23
CA LEU A 236 -9.42 -7.77 -17.65
C LEU A 236 -10.00 -7.51 -16.24
N ALA A 237 -9.39 -6.62 -15.46
CA ALA A 237 -9.77 -6.33 -14.08
C ALA A 237 -9.81 -4.80 -13.80
N PRO A 238 -10.76 -4.06 -14.40
CA PRO A 238 -10.78 -2.58 -14.38
C PRO A 238 -11.00 -1.96 -12.98
N GLN A 239 -11.50 -2.77 -12.04
CA GLN A 239 -11.78 -2.37 -10.66
C GLN A 239 -10.68 -2.83 -9.69
N ASP A 240 -9.61 -3.47 -10.16
CA ASP A 240 -8.52 -3.89 -9.31
C ASP A 240 -7.73 -2.68 -8.79
N ALA A 241 -7.82 -2.46 -7.48
CA ALA A 241 -7.17 -1.32 -6.84
C ALA A 241 -5.65 -1.43 -6.86
N TYR A 242 -5.09 -2.65 -6.79
CA TYR A 242 -3.65 -2.86 -6.78
C TYR A 242 -3.05 -2.49 -8.14
N LEU A 243 -3.61 -3.00 -9.24
CA LEU A 243 -3.19 -2.66 -10.60
C LEU A 243 -3.27 -1.15 -10.85
N ARG A 244 -4.36 -0.52 -10.42
CA ARG A 244 -4.53 0.93 -10.54
C ARG A 244 -3.46 1.69 -9.77
N TYR A 245 -3.14 1.29 -8.54
CA TYR A 245 -2.09 1.95 -7.75
C TYR A 245 -0.69 1.70 -8.32
N LEU A 246 -0.42 0.52 -8.86
CA LEU A 246 0.84 0.20 -9.55
C LEU A 246 1.04 1.09 -10.78
N GLN A 247 0.00 1.29 -11.59
CA GLN A 247 0.02 2.22 -12.72
C GLN A 247 0.25 3.66 -12.29
N ASN A 248 -0.45 4.12 -11.25
CA ASN A 248 -0.27 5.47 -10.75
C ASN A 248 1.13 5.68 -10.16
N ASP A 249 1.73 4.65 -9.55
CA ASP A 249 3.12 4.71 -9.08
C ASP A 249 4.12 4.76 -10.24
N LEU A 250 3.88 4.03 -11.33
CA LEU A 250 4.66 4.15 -12.57
C LEU A 250 4.57 5.58 -13.15
N TRP A 251 3.37 6.15 -13.23
CA TRP A 251 3.18 7.53 -13.71
C TRP A 251 3.84 8.57 -12.80
N LEU A 252 3.78 8.38 -11.48
CA LEU A 252 4.53 9.22 -10.54
C LEU A 252 6.04 9.14 -10.79
N GLN A 253 6.58 7.95 -11.05
CA GLN A 253 8.01 7.78 -11.39
C GLN A 253 8.39 8.50 -12.69
N GLN A 254 7.47 8.56 -13.66
CA GLN A 254 7.67 9.28 -14.94
C GLN A 254 7.37 10.78 -14.86
N GLY A 255 6.94 11.31 -13.70
CA GLY A 255 6.58 12.72 -13.54
C GLY A 255 5.20 13.10 -14.09
N HIS A 256 4.37 12.11 -14.49
CA HIS A 256 3.04 12.32 -15.05
C HIS A 256 1.97 12.58 -13.96
N SER A 257 2.17 13.60 -13.14
CA SER A 257 1.28 13.94 -12.01
C SER A 257 -0.17 14.23 -12.45
N ASP A 258 -0.37 14.84 -13.62
CA ASP A 258 -1.71 15.15 -14.12
C ASP A 258 -2.51 13.89 -14.47
N ALA A 259 -1.85 12.85 -15.00
CA ALA A 259 -2.48 11.56 -15.28
C ALA A 259 -2.95 10.89 -13.98
N VAL A 260 -2.11 10.97 -12.94
CA VAL A 260 -2.43 10.43 -11.60
C VAL A 260 -3.65 11.14 -11.00
N ILE A 261 -3.67 12.47 -11.08
CA ILE A 261 -4.80 13.26 -10.60
C ILE A 261 -6.07 12.95 -11.36
N ALA A 262 -6.00 12.88 -12.70
CA ALA A 262 -7.15 12.59 -13.54
C ALA A 262 -7.78 11.22 -13.22
N ASP A 263 -6.95 10.21 -12.97
CA ASP A 263 -7.37 8.83 -12.69
C ASP A 263 -7.94 8.67 -11.27
N LEU A 264 -7.30 9.28 -10.27
CA LEU A 264 -7.62 9.02 -8.86
C LEU A 264 -8.56 10.03 -8.21
N LYS A 265 -8.88 11.17 -8.84
CA LYS A 265 -9.74 12.22 -8.22
C LYS A 265 -11.10 11.72 -7.73
N ASN A 266 -11.63 10.64 -8.30
CA ASN A 266 -12.91 10.05 -7.88
C ASN A 266 -12.77 8.92 -6.85
N TRP A 267 -11.55 8.66 -6.38
CA TRP A 267 -11.18 7.59 -5.44
C TRP A 267 -10.66 8.16 -4.11
N GLN A 268 -10.91 9.44 -3.83
CA GLN A 268 -10.44 10.16 -2.63
C GLN A 268 -10.93 9.56 -1.31
N ASP A 269 -11.95 8.70 -1.35
CA ASP A 269 -12.47 7.97 -0.19
C ASP A 269 -11.53 6.84 0.28
N ARG A 270 -10.56 6.43 -0.56
CA ARG A 270 -9.58 5.36 -0.30
C ARG A 270 -8.22 5.94 0.05
N ASP A 271 -7.67 5.53 1.19
CA ASP A 271 -6.45 6.12 1.75
C ASP A 271 -5.24 6.04 0.78
N ASN A 272 -5.05 4.91 0.08
CA ASN A 272 -3.95 4.72 -0.88
C ASN A 272 -4.06 5.62 -2.13
N ALA A 273 -5.29 5.90 -2.59
CA ALA A 273 -5.52 6.82 -3.70
C ALA A 273 -5.29 8.27 -3.25
N LEU A 274 -5.78 8.62 -2.06
CA LEU A 274 -5.63 9.94 -1.47
C LEU A 274 -4.16 10.31 -1.24
N LEU A 275 -3.33 9.35 -0.81
CA LEU A 275 -1.88 9.57 -0.71
C LEU A 275 -1.25 9.92 -2.06
N ARG A 276 -1.57 9.14 -3.11
CA ARG A 276 -1.02 9.37 -4.46
C ARG A 276 -1.49 10.71 -5.03
N LEU A 277 -2.73 11.12 -4.75
CA LEU A 277 -3.22 12.47 -5.06
C LEU A 277 -2.43 13.56 -4.32
N ALA A 278 -2.15 13.40 -3.03
CA ALA A 278 -1.34 14.35 -2.27
C ALA A 278 0.09 14.46 -2.84
N ILE A 279 0.71 13.33 -3.21
CA ILE A 279 2.03 13.30 -3.84
C ILE A 279 1.99 14.00 -5.21
N ALA A 280 1.08 13.60 -6.10
CA ALA A 280 0.96 14.18 -7.44
C ALA A 280 0.66 15.68 -7.38
N GLY A 281 -0.30 16.08 -6.53
CA GLY A 281 -0.71 17.46 -6.34
C GLY A 281 0.44 18.33 -5.83
N LYS A 282 1.25 17.84 -4.89
CA LYS A 282 2.42 18.57 -4.42
C LYS A 282 3.47 18.74 -5.53
N ARG A 283 3.78 17.67 -6.27
CA ARG A 283 4.77 17.70 -7.36
C ARG A 283 4.37 18.64 -8.50
N SER A 284 3.08 18.71 -8.84
CA SER A 284 2.56 19.61 -9.88
C SER A 284 2.09 20.98 -9.39
N GLN A 285 2.22 21.28 -8.09
CA GLN A 285 1.70 22.49 -7.46
C GLN A 285 0.19 22.70 -7.75
N HIS A 286 -0.57 21.61 -7.75
CA HIS A 286 -1.99 21.60 -8.06
C HIS A 286 -2.79 22.42 -7.02
N PRO A 287 -3.83 23.18 -7.41
CA PRO A 287 -4.63 23.99 -6.47
C PRO A 287 -5.29 23.20 -5.32
N GLN A 288 -5.51 21.89 -5.49
CA GLN A 288 -6.07 21.01 -4.45
C GLN A 288 -5.01 20.25 -3.62
N ALA A 289 -3.71 20.51 -3.83
CA ALA A 289 -2.64 19.78 -3.15
C ALA A 289 -2.76 19.83 -1.62
N GLU A 290 -2.96 21.03 -1.06
CA GLU A 290 -3.15 21.20 0.38
C GLU A 290 -4.39 20.48 0.91
N GLN A 291 -5.49 20.47 0.13
CA GLN A 291 -6.71 19.77 0.50
C GLN A 291 -6.48 18.26 0.61
N TRP A 292 -5.82 17.65 -0.36
CA TRP A 292 -5.52 16.21 -0.32
C TRP A 292 -4.54 15.85 0.79
N GLN A 293 -3.52 16.70 1.02
CA GLN A 293 -2.59 16.53 2.14
C GLN A 293 -3.32 16.58 3.49
N GLN A 294 -4.18 17.57 3.71
CA GLN A 294 -4.95 17.71 4.95
C GLN A 294 -5.92 16.56 5.14
N ALA A 295 -6.60 16.13 4.06
CA ALA A 295 -7.50 14.99 4.12
C ALA A 295 -6.76 13.69 4.49
N TYR A 296 -5.56 13.45 3.95
CA TYR A 296 -4.76 12.29 4.32
C TYR A 296 -4.27 12.36 5.77
N GLN A 297 -3.81 13.54 6.24
CA GLN A 297 -3.44 13.74 7.65
C GLN A 297 -4.61 13.41 8.59
N GLN A 298 -5.83 13.85 8.25
CA GLN A 298 -7.02 13.51 9.03
C GLN A 298 -7.27 11.99 9.10
N ARG A 299 -6.91 11.21 8.08
CA ARG A 299 -6.99 9.74 8.12
C ARG A 299 -5.99 9.15 9.11
N LEU A 300 -4.78 9.69 9.16
CA LEU A 300 -3.75 9.28 10.12
C LEU A 300 -4.18 9.61 11.55
N ASP A 301 -4.60 10.86 11.81
CA ASP A 301 -5.06 11.32 13.12
C ASP A 301 -6.25 10.47 13.63
N ALA A 302 -7.20 10.15 12.73
CA ALA A 302 -8.34 9.29 13.07
C ALA A 302 -7.96 7.82 13.30
N ALA A 303 -6.87 7.34 12.69
CA ALA A 303 -6.33 6.01 12.96
C ALA A 303 -5.66 5.95 14.33
N GLU A 304 -4.84 6.95 14.65
CA GLU A 304 -4.18 7.09 15.94
C GLU A 304 -5.21 7.19 17.09
N LEU A 305 -6.20 8.07 16.97
CA LEU A 305 -7.27 8.23 17.98
C LEU A 305 -8.04 6.92 18.23
N ALA A 306 -8.22 6.12 17.18
CA ALA A 306 -8.90 4.83 17.27
C ALA A 306 -7.98 3.67 17.71
N GLY A 307 -6.70 3.93 17.99
CA GLY A 307 -5.70 2.90 18.28
C GLY A 307 -5.51 1.91 17.12
N ARG A 308 -5.79 2.34 15.88
CA ARG A 308 -5.68 1.51 14.67
C ARG A 308 -4.30 1.71 14.06
N THR A 309 -3.69 0.60 13.64
CA THR A 309 -2.46 0.62 12.85
C THR A 309 -2.74 1.14 11.45
N VAL A 310 -1.90 2.07 10.97
CA VAL A 310 -1.85 2.51 9.57
C VAL A 310 -0.89 1.62 8.77
N HIS A 311 -1.07 1.56 7.45
CA HIS A 311 -0.12 0.84 6.59
C HIS A 311 1.23 1.56 6.61
N GLN A 312 2.25 0.94 7.21
CA GLN A 312 3.52 1.61 7.51
C GLN A 312 4.25 2.09 6.25
N ARG A 313 4.29 1.30 5.17
CA ARG A 313 4.79 1.75 3.84
C ARG A 313 4.18 3.09 3.41
N GLU A 314 2.85 3.18 3.36
CA GLU A 314 2.16 4.39 2.88
C GLU A 314 2.38 5.57 3.84
N HIS A 315 2.49 5.34 5.14
CA HIS A 315 2.82 6.38 6.12
C HIS A 315 4.26 6.90 5.95
N ALA A 316 5.25 6.02 5.82
CA ALA A 316 6.63 6.42 5.55
C ALA A 316 6.74 7.18 4.21
N ARG A 317 5.99 6.75 3.19
CA ARG A 317 5.94 7.45 1.90
C ARG A 317 5.32 8.85 2.02
N TYR A 318 4.26 9.01 2.82
CA TYR A 318 3.67 10.32 3.12
C TYR A 318 4.67 11.26 3.81
N LEU A 319 5.35 10.77 4.85
CA LEU A 319 6.36 11.54 5.58
C LEU A 319 7.51 11.96 4.66
N LEU A 320 7.94 11.08 3.76
CA LEU A 320 9.04 11.37 2.84
C LEU A 320 8.65 12.34 1.72
N GLN A 321 7.51 12.09 1.05
CA GLN A 321 7.19 12.77 -0.22
C GLN A 321 6.21 13.94 -0.05
N VAL A 322 5.42 13.98 1.03
CA VAL A 322 4.43 15.04 1.26
C VAL A 322 4.86 16.00 2.37
N VAL A 323 5.25 15.49 3.55
CA VAL A 323 5.60 16.27 4.77
C VAL A 323 7.10 16.59 4.93
N PRO A 324 7.92 16.32 3.90
CA PRO A 324 9.36 16.01 3.96
C PRO A 324 10.00 15.91 5.37
N SER A 325 9.65 14.86 6.11
CA SER A 325 10.20 14.53 7.43
C SER A 325 11.04 13.24 7.37
N PRO A 326 12.27 13.30 6.82
CA PRO A 326 13.03 12.10 6.45
C PRO A 326 13.43 11.22 7.63
N THR A 327 13.74 11.79 8.80
CA THR A 327 14.06 11.01 10.01
C THR A 327 12.87 10.18 10.50
N GLU A 328 11.68 10.77 10.50
CA GLU A 328 10.43 10.07 10.86
C GLU A 328 10.05 9.05 9.79
N ALA A 329 10.17 9.42 8.51
CA ALA A 329 9.97 8.49 7.39
C ALA A 329 10.88 7.26 7.51
N LEU A 330 12.15 7.46 7.87
CA LEU A 330 13.10 6.36 8.08
C LEU A 330 12.70 5.48 9.27
N ALA A 331 12.24 6.06 10.37
CA ALA A 331 11.76 5.27 11.51
C ALA A 331 10.60 4.36 11.10
N VAL A 332 9.59 4.91 10.43
CA VAL A 332 8.42 4.13 9.97
C VAL A 332 8.81 3.12 8.89
N ALA A 333 9.72 3.47 7.96
CA ALA A 333 10.20 2.55 6.93
C ALA A 333 11.00 1.37 7.53
N ARG A 334 11.77 1.60 8.59
CA ARG A 334 12.46 0.54 9.34
C ARG A 334 11.48 -0.41 10.01
N ASP A 335 10.45 0.11 10.66
CA ASP A 335 9.42 -0.73 11.30
C ASP A 335 8.71 -1.60 10.28
N ASN A 336 8.35 -1.02 9.13
CA ASN A 336 7.78 -1.75 8.01
C ASN A 336 8.73 -2.84 7.51
N TRP A 337 10.02 -2.52 7.34
CA TRP A 337 11.04 -3.47 6.87
C TRP A 337 11.23 -4.67 7.79
N GLN A 338 10.96 -4.53 9.10
CA GLN A 338 11.00 -5.68 10.03
C GLN A 338 9.85 -6.66 9.79
N GLN A 339 8.72 -6.19 9.27
CA GLN A 339 7.53 -7.02 9.04
C GLN A 339 7.45 -7.55 7.60
N GLN A 340 7.81 -6.72 6.63
CA GLN A 340 7.61 -6.95 5.20
C GLN A 340 8.82 -6.45 4.38
N LYS A 341 9.23 -7.26 3.40
CA LYS A 341 10.44 -7.08 2.58
C LYS A 341 10.14 -7.10 1.09
N GLU A 342 9.10 -6.38 0.66
CA GLU A 342 8.84 -6.20 -0.77
C GLU A 342 9.85 -5.24 -1.40
N LEU A 343 9.96 -5.28 -2.73
CA LEU A 343 10.81 -4.35 -3.48
C LEU A 343 10.51 -2.88 -3.16
N THR A 344 9.22 -2.51 -3.08
CA THR A 344 8.80 -1.15 -2.73
C THR A 344 9.19 -0.76 -1.31
N ASP A 345 9.22 -1.71 -0.36
CA ASP A 345 9.68 -1.45 1.01
C ASP A 345 11.18 -1.16 1.05
N LEU A 346 11.96 -1.94 0.28
CA LEU A 346 13.40 -1.77 0.15
C LEU A 346 13.75 -0.41 -0.47
N ARG A 347 13.06 -0.06 -1.55
CA ARG A 347 13.18 1.24 -2.23
C ARG A 347 12.88 2.40 -1.27
N LEU A 348 11.79 2.29 -0.51
CA LEU A 348 11.40 3.31 0.46
C LEU A 348 12.38 3.42 1.63
N LEU A 349 12.86 2.29 2.16
CA LEU A 349 13.88 2.25 3.21
C LEU A 349 15.17 2.95 2.75
N LEU A 350 15.65 2.64 1.54
CA LEU A 350 16.85 3.26 1.00
C LEU A 350 16.66 4.75 0.74
N ALA A 351 15.50 5.15 0.18
CA ALA A 351 15.18 6.56 -0.07
C ALA A 351 15.11 7.37 1.23
N ALA A 352 14.39 6.88 2.25
CA ALA A 352 14.29 7.53 3.55
C ALA A 352 15.65 7.56 4.27
N ALA A 353 16.43 6.48 4.20
CA ALA A 353 17.79 6.44 4.77
C ALA A 353 18.73 7.44 4.10
N THR A 354 18.59 7.62 2.79
CA THR A 354 19.36 8.59 2.03
C THR A 354 18.98 10.02 2.41
N ALA A 355 17.69 10.33 2.43
CA ALA A 355 17.20 11.66 2.80
C ALA A 355 17.48 12.04 4.26
N ALA A 356 17.63 11.05 5.15
CA ALA A 356 17.97 11.24 6.56
C ALA A 356 19.48 11.14 6.86
N ASP A 357 20.34 11.04 5.83
CA ASP A 357 21.79 10.85 5.95
C ASP A 357 22.21 9.70 6.89
N ASN A 358 21.45 8.59 6.87
CA ASN A 358 21.66 7.47 7.77
C ASN A 358 22.44 6.31 7.11
N ASP A 359 23.76 6.31 7.27
CA ASP A 359 24.64 5.28 6.71
C ASP A 359 24.32 3.85 7.17
N ALA A 360 23.93 3.67 8.43
CA ALA A 360 23.61 2.35 8.96
C ALA A 360 22.40 1.72 8.24
N ALA A 361 21.32 2.49 8.03
CA ALA A 361 20.18 2.00 7.25
C ALA A 361 20.50 1.79 5.77
N ARG A 362 21.30 2.68 5.16
CA ARG A 362 21.78 2.49 3.79
C ARG A 362 22.54 1.17 3.66
N ALA A 363 23.40 0.86 4.63
CA ALA A 363 24.16 -0.39 4.67
C ALA A 363 23.22 -1.61 4.83
N THR A 364 22.20 -1.55 5.71
CA THR A 364 21.20 -2.62 5.85
C THR A 364 20.46 -2.90 4.54
N ALA A 365 20.04 -1.87 3.81
CA ALA A 365 19.37 -2.04 2.51
C ALA A 365 20.33 -2.66 1.46
N ARG A 366 21.58 -2.19 1.41
CA ARG A 366 22.60 -2.72 0.49
C ARG A 366 22.97 -4.17 0.79
N ASP A 367 23.14 -4.53 2.05
CA ASP A 367 23.42 -5.91 2.46
C ASP A 367 22.31 -6.87 2.00
N PHE A 368 21.04 -6.46 2.09
CA PHE A 368 19.93 -7.25 1.57
C PHE A 368 19.98 -7.39 0.04
N ILE A 369 20.29 -6.30 -0.67
CA ILE A 369 20.45 -6.30 -2.14
C ILE A 369 21.55 -7.29 -2.55
N ASP A 370 22.72 -7.19 -1.92
CA ASP A 370 23.89 -8.00 -2.25
C ASP A 370 23.67 -9.48 -1.89
N THR A 371 23.09 -9.74 -0.71
CA THR A 371 22.82 -11.10 -0.22
C THR A 371 21.86 -11.87 -1.14
N HIS A 372 20.83 -11.20 -1.65
CA HIS A 372 19.82 -11.86 -2.48
C HIS A 372 20.01 -11.64 -3.99
N GLY A 373 20.93 -10.75 -4.39
CA GLY A 373 21.13 -10.35 -5.77
C GLY A 373 19.93 -9.58 -6.33
N VAL A 374 19.31 -8.71 -5.52
CA VAL A 374 18.15 -7.91 -5.95
C VAL A 374 18.58 -6.95 -7.06
N HIS A 375 18.04 -7.12 -8.26
CA HIS A 375 18.29 -6.19 -9.37
C HIS A 375 17.16 -5.17 -9.46
N ASP A 376 17.45 -3.88 -9.42
CA ASP A 376 16.43 -2.84 -9.60
C ASP A 376 17.04 -1.58 -10.24
N ALA A 377 16.56 -1.18 -11.40
CA ALA A 377 17.06 -0.01 -12.12
C ALA A 377 16.92 1.28 -11.30
N ALA A 378 15.85 1.38 -10.51
CA ALA A 378 15.60 2.55 -9.70
C ALA A 378 16.49 2.61 -8.44
N LEU A 379 16.94 1.48 -7.88
CA LEU A 379 17.98 1.45 -6.83
C LEU A 379 19.39 1.82 -7.35
N GLN A 380 19.65 1.63 -8.65
CA GLN A 380 20.92 1.97 -9.29
C GLN A 380 20.98 3.44 -9.72
N ALA A 381 19.83 4.03 -10.09
CA ALA A 381 19.71 5.46 -10.34
C ALA A 381 19.62 6.26 -9.02
N HIS A 382 20.08 7.50 -9.01
CA HIS A 382 19.77 8.43 -7.92
C HIS A 382 18.25 8.69 -7.94
N TRP A 383 17.52 7.97 -7.07
CA TRP A 383 16.06 7.88 -7.01
C TRP A 383 15.33 9.24 -7.11
N PRO A 384 14.42 9.46 -8.08
CA PRO A 384 13.69 10.72 -8.21
C PRO A 384 12.76 11.04 -7.03
N GLU A 385 12.17 10.04 -6.34
CA GLU A 385 11.32 10.30 -5.17
C GLU A 385 12.10 10.60 -3.87
N ALA A 386 13.44 10.63 -3.92
CA ALA A 386 14.27 11.09 -2.81
C ALA A 386 14.44 12.62 -2.85
N GLN A 387 13.93 13.26 -3.90
CA GLN A 387 13.83 14.71 -3.98
C GLN A 387 12.38 15.15 -3.66
N PRO A 388 12.21 16.14 -2.77
CA PRO A 388 10.93 16.54 -2.20
C PRO A 388 9.92 17.14 -3.18
#